data_AF-A0A7V5PXR7-F1
#
_entry.id   AF-A0A7V5PXR7-F1
#
_cell.length_a   1.000
_cell.length_b   1.000
_cell.length_c   1.000
_cell.angle_alpha   90.00
_cell.angle_beta   90.00
_cell.angle_gamma   90.00
#
_symmetry.space_group_name_H-M   'P 1'
#
loop_
_entity.id
_entity.type
_entity.pdbx_description
1 polymer ?
#
loop_
_entity_poly.entity_id
_entity_poly.type
_entity_poly.pdbx_seq_one_letter_code
_entity_poly.pdbx_strand_id
1 'polypeptide(L)' 'MLEEGISWHGAGSGWEACHEALIKRLGATPATLDTAVLPHAATIARLAAAAFTRGEAVSAAEALSVYLRNNVTHQRTSAV' A
#
# COMPACT_ATOMS: atom_id res chain seq x y z
N MET A 1 -3.69 11.57 -12.58
CA MET A 1 -2.57 12.01 -13.43
C MET A 1 -1.58 12.62 -12.46
N LEU A 2 -0.37 12.07 -12.35
CA LEU A 2 0.68 12.71 -11.56
C LEU A 2 1.04 14.03 -12.25
N GLU A 3 1.27 15.10 -11.49
CA GLU A 3 1.63 16.40 -12.07
C GLU A 3 2.99 16.30 -12.78
N GLU A 4 3.14 16.98 -13.92
CA GLU A 4 4.43 17.04 -14.60
C GLU A 4 5.48 17.70 -13.70
N GLY A 5 6.59 16.99 -13.47
CA GLY A 5 7.73 17.47 -12.67
C GLY A 5 7.89 16.81 -11.30
N ILE A 6 6.93 16.01 -10.82
CA ILE A 6 7.12 15.27 -9.57
C ILE A 6 7.89 13.98 -9.85
N SER A 7 9.16 13.93 -9.42
CA SER A 7 9.96 12.71 -9.41
C SER A 7 9.55 11.81 -8.25
N TRP A 8 9.28 10.54 -8.52
CA TRP A 8 8.83 9.57 -7.52
C TRP A 8 9.45 8.19 -7.77
N HIS A 9 9.42 7.34 -6.74
CA HIS A 9 10.05 6.03 -6.74
C HIS A 9 9.00 4.91 -6.59
N GLY A 10 9.16 3.84 -7.35
CA GLY A 10 8.40 2.61 -7.20
C GLY A 10 9.12 1.61 -6.28
N ALA A 11 8.37 0.94 -5.42
CA ALA A 11 8.89 -0.04 -4.46
C ALA A 11 7.94 -1.23 -4.31
N GLY A 12 8.48 -2.44 -4.35
CA GLY A 12 7.81 -3.69 -3.99
C GLY A 12 7.33 -4.53 -5.19
N SER A 13 7.10 -5.82 -4.92
CA SER A 13 6.84 -6.85 -5.93
C SER A 13 5.53 -6.69 -6.69
N GLY A 14 4.59 -5.88 -6.19
CA GLY A 14 3.35 -5.55 -6.92
C GLY A 14 3.62 -4.88 -8.28
N TRP A 15 4.75 -4.20 -8.42
CA TRP A 15 5.19 -3.62 -9.69
C TRP A 15 5.57 -4.66 -10.73
N GLU A 16 6.11 -5.80 -10.33
CA GLU A 16 6.40 -6.91 -11.25
C GLU A 16 5.10 -7.54 -11.75
N ALA A 17 4.15 -7.79 -10.84
CA ALA A 17 2.87 -8.42 -11.17
C ALA A 17 1.97 -7.54 -12.06
N CYS A 18 2.04 -6.21 -11.92
CA CYS A 18 1.10 -5.28 -12.53
C CYS A 18 1.77 -4.16 -13.36
N HIS A 19 3.02 -4.34 -13.80
CA HIS A 19 3.83 -3.28 -14.40
C HIS A 19 3.10 -2.45 -15.45
N GLU A 20 2.66 -3.08 -16.54
CA GLU A 20 2.04 -2.40 -17.68
C GLU A 20 0.74 -1.70 -17.29
N ALA A 21 -0.08 -2.36 -16.47
CA ALA A 21 -1.35 -1.81 -16.00
C ALA A 21 -1.12 -0.57 -15.12
N LEU A 22 -0.10 -0.60 -14.25
CA LEU A 22 0.26 0.51 -13.37
C LEU A 22 0.82 1.69 -14.15
N ILE A 23 1.77 1.47 -15.05
CA ILE A 23 2.34 2.54 -15.90
C ILE A 23 1.25 3.20 -16.74
N LYS A 24 0.41 2.40 -17.40
CA LYS A 24 -0.72 2.93 -18.19
C LYS A 24 -1.69 3.76 -17.34
N ARG A 25 -1.98 3.31 -16.11
CA ARG A 25 -2.93 3.99 -15.21
C ARG A 25 -2.37 5.28 -14.61
N LEU A 26 -1.08 5.29 -14.29
CA LEU A 26 -0.40 6.42 -13.67
C LEU A 26 0.02 7.47 -14.69
N GLY A 27 0.23 7.06 -15.94
CA GLY A 27 0.58 7.95 -17.05
C GLY A 27 2.04 8.41 -17.05
N ALA A 28 2.87 7.84 -16.18
CA ALA A 28 4.29 8.13 -16.07
C ALA A 28 5.05 6.95 -15.46
N THR A 29 6.34 6.85 -15.80
CA THR A 29 7.27 5.88 -15.20
C THR A 29 7.94 6.51 -13.97
N PRO A 30 8.12 5.77 -12.87
CA PRO A 30 8.89 6.28 -11.74
C PRO A 30 10.35 6.55 -12.14
N ALA A 31 10.99 7.49 -11.45
CA ALA A 31 12.41 7.81 -11.66
C ALA A 31 13.32 6.63 -11.31
N THR A 32 12.95 5.84 -10.28
CA THR A 32 13.53 4.52 -10.03
C THR A 32 12.46 3.54 -9.60
N LEU A 33 12.68 2.26 -9.89
CA LEU A 33 11.80 1.16 -9.49
C LEU A 33 12.63 0.04 -8.89
N ASP A 34 12.34 -0.34 -7.64
CA ASP A 34 12.87 -1.53 -6.98
C ASP A 34 11.73 -2.50 -6.70
N THR A 35 11.66 -3.61 -7.46
CA THR A 35 10.61 -4.62 -7.30
C THR A 35 10.92 -5.64 -6.21
N ALA A 36 12.16 -5.72 -5.74
CA ALA A 36 12.62 -6.73 -4.79
C ALA A 36 12.55 -6.25 -3.33
N VAL A 37 12.40 -4.95 -3.10
CA VAL A 37 12.30 -4.39 -1.74
C VAL A 37 11.10 -4.95 -0.97
N LEU A 38 11.35 -5.36 0.27
CA LEU A 38 10.35 -5.88 1.21
C LEU A 38 10.26 -4.97 2.45
N PRO A 39 9.14 -5.00 3.20
CA PRO A 39 9.05 -4.30 4.48
C PRO A 39 10.14 -4.76 5.46
N HIS A 40 10.87 -3.81 6.04
CA HIS A 40 11.94 -4.09 7.00
C HIS A 40 11.55 -3.66 8.42
N ALA A 41 11.79 -4.53 9.40
CA ALA A 41 11.44 -4.29 10.80
C ALA A 41 12.02 -2.99 11.37
N ALA A 42 13.28 -2.65 11.04
CA ALA A 42 13.89 -1.39 11.49
C ALA A 42 13.17 -0.15 10.94
N THR A 43 12.65 -0.21 9.71
CA THR A 43 11.88 0.92 9.12
C THR A 43 10.52 1.04 9.79
N ILE A 44 9.87 -0.08 10.07
CA ILE A 44 8.61 -0.13 10.84
C ILE A 44 8.82 0.47 12.23
N ALA A 45 9.88 0.07 12.94
CA ALA A 45 10.20 0.57 14.28
C ALA A 45 10.43 2.09 14.30
N ARG A 46 11.10 2.64 13.27
CA ARG A 46 11.28 4.11 13.14
C ARG A 46 9.96 4.84 12.96
N LEU A 47 9.05 4.31 12.13
CA LEU A 47 7.72 4.89 11.96
C LEU A 47 6.91 4.79 13.27
N ALA A 48 6.99 3.66 13.95
CA ALA A 48 6.33 3.43 15.23
C ALA A 48 6.83 4.37 16.33
N ALA A 49 8.14 4.67 16.40
CA ALA A 49 8.67 5.62 17.38
C ALA A 49 8.08 7.03 17.23
N ALA A 50 7.89 7.49 15.98
CA ALA A 50 7.25 8.77 15.71
C ALA A 50 5.76 8.74 16.08
N ALA A 51 5.04 7.66 15.75
CA ALA A 51 3.64 7.47 16.11
C ALA A 51 3.42 7.40 17.63
N PHE A 52 4.30 6.69 18.33
CA PHE A 52 4.29 6.59 19.79
C PHE A 52 4.45 7.96 20.45
N THR A 53 5.39 8.78 19.94
CA THR A 53 5.58 10.16 20.43
C THR A 53 4.33 11.03 20.23
N ARG A 54 3.52 10.75 19.21
CA ARG A 54 2.23 11.43 18.97
C ARG A 54 1.07 10.87 19.80
N GLY A 55 1.31 9.87 20.65
CA GLY A 55 0.27 9.25 21.48
C GLY A 55 -0.64 8.28 20.73
N GLU A 56 -0.21 7.76 19.58
CA GLU A 56 -1.01 6.86 18.72
C GLU A 56 -0.89 5.38 19.12
N ALA A 57 -0.32 5.08 20.29
CA ALA A 57 -0.25 3.71 20.78
C ALA A 57 -1.65 3.20 21.17
N VAL A 58 -1.94 1.95 20.82
CA VAL A 58 -3.21 1.28 21.15
C VAL A 58 -2.97 0.14 22.13
N SER A 59 -4.03 -0.33 22.78
CA SER A 59 -3.93 -1.54 23.60
C SER A 59 -3.66 -2.77 22.73
N ALA A 60 -3.14 -3.84 23.33
CA ALA A 60 -2.88 -5.09 22.61
C ALA A 60 -4.15 -5.69 21.98
N ALA A 61 -5.32 -5.48 22.60
CA ALA A 61 -6.60 -5.96 22.08
C ALA A 61 -7.05 -5.20 20.82
N GLU A 62 -6.58 -3.97 20.64
CA GLU A 62 -6.92 -3.11 19.50
C GLU A 62 -5.93 -3.24 18.33
N ALA A 63 -4.84 -4.00 18.50
CA ALA A 63 -3.83 -4.24 17.48
C ALA A 63 -4.32 -5.26 16.42
N LEU A 64 -5.34 -4.87 15.66
CA LEU A 64 -5.98 -5.70 14.64
C LEU A 64 -5.27 -5.57 13.27
N SER A 65 -5.34 -6.63 12.47
CA SER A 65 -4.85 -6.63 11.10
C SER A 65 -5.68 -5.71 10.20
N VAL A 66 -5.02 -5.04 9.26
CA VAL A 66 -5.69 -4.24 8.23
C VAL A 66 -6.32 -5.18 7.19
N TYR A 67 -7.64 -5.13 7.05
CA TYR A 67 -8.38 -5.88 6.05
C TYR A 67 -8.71 -4.99 4.85
N LEU A 68 -8.11 -5.26 3.68
CA LEU A 68 -8.22 -4.40 2.49
C LEU A 68 -9.44 -4.69 1.60
N ARG A 69 -10.19 -5.78 1.86
CA ARG A 69 -11.33 -6.16 1.01
C ARG A 69 -12.63 -5.66 1.62
N ASN A 70 -13.20 -4.63 1.01
CA ASN A 70 -14.44 -4.04 1.52
C ASN A 70 -15.70 -4.89 1.22
N ASN A 71 -15.65 -5.80 0.23
CA ASN A 71 -16.82 -6.60 -0.16
C ASN A 71 -16.42 -7.98 -0.66
N VAL A 72 -16.64 -9.03 0.15
CA VAL A 72 -16.29 -10.42 -0.17
C VAL A 72 -17.51 -11.30 -0.47
N THR A 73 -18.72 -10.76 -0.35
CA THR A 73 -19.96 -11.53 -0.56
C THR A 73 -20.78 -10.96 -1.70
N HIS A 74 -21.08 -11.81 -2.69
CA HIS A 74 -22.12 -11.54 -3.69
C HIS A 74 -23.44 -12.12 -3.16
N GLN A 75 -24.45 -11.28 -2.95
CA GLN A 75 -25.80 -11.80 -2.70
C GLN A 75 -26.33 -12.41 -4.00
N ARG A 76 -26.75 -13.68 -3.93
CA ARG A 76 -27.43 -14.34 -5.03
C ARG A 76 -28.84 -13.75 -5.11
N THR A 77 -29.07 -12.90 -6.11
CA THR A 77 -30.42 -12.46 -6.46
C THR A 77 -31.18 -13.69 -6.95
N SER A 78 -32.04 -14.24 -6.12
CA SER A 78 -33.06 -15.19 -6.56
C SER A 78 -34.08 -14.41 -7.39
N ALA A 79 -34.17 -14.72 -8.68
CA ALA A 79 -35.28 -14.27 -9.50
C ALA A 79 -36.54 -14.99 -9.00
N VAL A 80 -37.51 -14.22 -8.51
CA VAL A 80 -38.90 -14.65 -8.34
C VAL A 80 -39.61 -14.38 -9.66
#